data_AF-A0A9X7Y0K1-F1
#
_entry.id   AF-A0A9X7Y0K1-F1
#
_cell.length_a   1.000
_cell.length_b   1.000
_cell.length_c   1.000
_cell.angle_alpha   90.00
_cell.angle_beta   90.00
_cell.angle_gamma   90.00
#
_symmetry.space_group_name_H-M   'P 1'
#
loop_
_entity.id
_entity.type
_entity.pdbx_description
1 polymer ?
#
loop_
_entity_poly.entity_id
_entity_poly.type
_entity_poly.pdbx_seq_one_letter_code
_entity_poly.pdbx_strand_id
1 'polypeptide(L)'
;MNEKQEPEYVFIPIIKNVEINESNNGIIIKIGSNVKEIPIAKSNHITNIDDKGNIRNVLVITGYAVDETTGLLVPTLDPCDYVKGILVASNISQSNKDEQQKTGQPTQQNNQLADFLKIKLPVDKLYIIRKSNISKGELVIYIPYKTTLDPNRVIETKSVRIDDNDKTVDKIYNVLSKIYQKSNIKKEDIKDLFNYFTLELK
;
A
#
# COMPACT_ATOMS: atom_id res chain seq x y z
N MET A 1 6.15 7.16 32.33
CA MET A 1 6.99 7.26 31.12
C MET A 1 6.10 6.94 29.93
N ASN A 2 5.91 7.86 28.99
CA ASN A 2 5.15 7.56 27.78
C ASN A 2 6.05 6.71 26.87
N GLU A 3 5.66 5.46 26.63
CA GLU A 3 6.31 4.63 25.61
C GLU A 3 6.26 5.37 24.29
N LYS A 4 7.44 5.61 23.69
CA LYS A 4 7.54 6.22 22.37
C LYS A 4 7.02 5.21 21.36
N GLN A 5 5.78 5.38 20.93
CA GLN A 5 5.15 4.50 19.96
C GLN A 5 5.99 4.49 18.67
N GLU A 6 6.42 3.30 18.24
CA GLU A 6 7.15 3.14 16.98
C GLU A 6 6.24 3.55 15.81
N PRO A 7 6.75 4.28 14.81
CA PRO A 7 5.97 4.64 13.64
C PRO A 7 5.60 3.39 12.85
N GLU A 8 4.31 3.28 12.52
CA GLU A 8 3.77 2.18 11.73
C GLU A 8 3.56 2.63 10.29
N TYR A 9 3.77 1.70 9.37
CA TYR A 9 3.69 1.95 7.94
C TYR A 9 2.74 0.98 7.28
N VAL A 10 2.04 1.43 6.24
CA VAL A 10 1.23 0.57 5.38
C VAL A 10 1.86 0.54 4.01
N PHE A 11 1.98 -0.66 3.45
CA PHE A 11 2.30 -0.85 2.05
C PHE A 11 1.04 -0.64 1.21
N ILE A 12 1.13 0.27 0.24
CA ILE A 12 0.05 0.57 -0.69
C ILE A 12 0.51 0.16 -2.09
N PRO A 13 0.01 -0.97 -2.63
CA PRO A 13 0.28 -1.35 -4.01
C PRO A 13 -0.23 -0.27 -4.97
N ILE A 14 0.61 0.15 -5.90
CA ILE A 14 0.22 1.12 -6.94
C ILE A 14 -0.25 0.33 -8.16
N ILE A 15 -1.58 0.25 -8.30
CA ILE A 15 -2.30 -0.52 -9.32
C ILE A 15 -3.25 0.39 -10.11
N LYS A 16 -3.90 -0.15 -11.16
CA LYS A 16 -4.84 0.64 -11.99
C LYS A 16 -6.04 1.19 -11.21
N ASN A 17 -6.53 0.42 -10.24
CA ASN A 17 -7.70 0.73 -9.43
C ASN A 17 -7.34 1.24 -8.03
N VAL A 18 -6.40 2.19 -7.95
CA VAL A 18 -6.10 2.92 -6.71
C VAL A 18 -6.79 4.27 -6.71
N GLU A 19 -7.48 4.57 -5.62
CA GLU A 19 -8.27 5.79 -5.44
C GLU A 19 -7.98 6.40 -4.06
N ILE A 20 -8.25 7.70 -3.95
CA ILE A 20 -8.05 8.47 -2.72
C ILE A 20 -9.28 9.29 -2.39
N ASN A 21 -9.74 9.16 -1.15
CA ASN A 21 -10.80 9.94 -0.57
C ASN A 21 -10.23 10.76 0.59
N GLU A 22 -10.64 12.02 0.68
CA GLU A 22 -10.35 12.84 1.85
C GLU A 22 -11.50 12.70 2.83
N SER A 23 -11.16 12.47 4.09
CA SER A 23 -12.10 12.49 5.20
C SER A 23 -11.68 13.57 6.20
N ASN A 24 -12.61 13.96 7.07
CA ASN A 24 -12.32 14.92 8.13
C ASN A 24 -11.20 14.44 9.09
N ASN A 25 -10.94 13.13 9.13
CA ASN A 25 -9.97 12.52 10.04
C ASN A 25 -8.65 12.10 9.36
N GLY A 26 -8.47 12.40 8.07
CA GLY A 26 -7.25 12.05 7.33
C GLY A 26 -7.50 11.63 5.88
N ILE A 27 -6.45 11.11 5.26
CA ILE A 27 -6.52 10.58 3.90
C ILE A 27 -6.89 9.10 3.99
N ILE A 28 -7.89 8.71 3.20
CA ILE A 28 -8.33 7.33 3.03
C ILE A 28 -7.93 6.88 1.62
N ILE A 29 -7.19 5.78 1.55
CA ILE A 29 -6.84 5.16 0.27
C ILE A 29 -7.71 3.94 0.07
N LYS A 30 -8.30 3.81 -1.12
CA LYS A 30 -9.06 2.67 -1.59
C LYS A 30 -8.24 1.92 -2.63
N ILE A 31 -8.16 0.61 -2.48
CA ILE A 31 -7.41 -0.27 -3.38
C ILE A 31 -8.35 -1.37 -3.86
N GLY A 32 -8.56 -1.48 -5.17
CA GLY A 32 -9.50 -2.42 -5.75
C GLY A 32 -10.97 -2.01 -5.53
N SER A 33 -11.89 -2.87 -6.00
CA SER A 33 -13.34 -2.62 -5.92
C SER A 33 -13.93 -2.84 -4.53
N ASN A 34 -13.40 -3.81 -3.76
CA ASN A 34 -13.77 -3.97 -2.35
C ASN A 34 -13.03 -2.91 -1.53
N VAL A 35 -13.77 -1.93 -1.04
CA VAL A 35 -13.24 -0.73 -0.39
C VAL A 35 -12.48 -1.13 0.89
N LYS A 36 -11.15 -1.21 0.82
CA LYS A 36 -10.32 -1.11 2.03
C LYS A 36 -9.97 0.34 2.24
N GLU A 37 -10.52 0.95 3.28
CA GLU A 37 -10.14 2.28 3.70
C GLU A 37 -8.88 2.19 4.57
N ILE A 38 -7.80 2.82 4.16
CA ILE A 38 -6.54 2.84 4.92
C ILE A 38 -6.32 4.26 5.44
N PRO A 39 -6.39 4.52 6.76
CA PRO A 39 -6.07 5.82 7.31
C PRO A 39 -4.55 6.02 7.27
N ILE A 40 -4.09 7.12 6.68
CA ILE A 40 -2.67 7.45 6.62
C ILE A 40 -2.38 8.76 7.35
N ALA A 41 -1.18 8.85 7.92
CA ALA A 41 -0.69 10.09 8.53
C ALA A 41 -0.45 11.15 7.44
N LYS A 42 -0.38 12.43 7.83
CA LYS A 42 -0.11 13.54 6.88
C LYS A 42 1.37 13.66 6.47
N SER A 43 2.28 13.00 7.18
CA SER A 43 3.72 13.16 6.99
C SER A 43 4.50 11.92 7.49
N ASN A 44 5.82 11.98 7.40
CA ASN A 44 6.76 10.94 7.86
C ASN A 44 6.68 9.61 7.10
N HIS A 45 6.27 9.65 5.83
CA HIS A 45 6.29 8.50 4.93
C HIS A 45 7.73 8.06 4.59
N ILE A 46 7.93 6.78 4.28
CA ILE A 46 9.24 6.26 3.83
C ILE A 46 9.45 6.59 2.35
N THR A 47 8.44 6.29 1.53
CA THR A 47 8.38 6.77 0.15
C THR A 47 8.26 8.29 0.18
N ASN A 48 9.05 8.98 -0.64
CA ASN A 48 9.03 10.43 -0.75
C ASN A 48 9.16 10.89 -2.21
N ILE A 49 8.77 12.14 -2.44
CA ILE A 49 8.98 12.85 -3.70
C ILE A 49 10.10 13.88 -3.49
N ASP A 50 11.18 13.75 -4.26
CA ASP A 50 12.28 14.71 -4.19
C ASP A 50 11.93 16.04 -4.87
N ASP A 51 12.78 17.06 -4.71
CA ASP A 51 12.52 18.40 -5.25
C ASP A 51 12.45 18.43 -6.78
N LYS A 52 13.02 17.41 -7.44
CA LYS A 52 12.95 17.23 -8.89
C LYS A 52 11.69 16.46 -9.32
N GLY A 53 10.80 16.14 -8.39
CA GLY A 53 9.56 15.42 -8.66
C GLY A 53 9.73 13.91 -8.81
N ASN A 54 10.91 13.36 -8.49
CA ASN A 54 11.14 11.92 -8.66
C ASN A 54 10.63 11.14 -7.46
N ILE A 55 10.05 9.97 -7.73
CA ILE A 55 9.57 9.06 -6.69
C ILE A 55 10.75 8.24 -6.15
N ARG A 56 10.92 8.24 -4.82
CA ARG A 56 12.00 7.54 -4.10
C ARG A 56 11.45 6.55 -3.10
N ASN A 57 12.29 5.59 -2.72
CA ASN A 57 11.99 4.57 -1.71
C ASN A 57 10.70 3.79 -1.99
N VAL A 58 10.60 3.24 -3.20
CA VAL A 58 9.49 2.35 -3.58
C VAL A 58 9.80 0.94 -3.11
N LEU A 59 8.85 0.32 -2.41
CA LEU A 59 8.97 -1.06 -1.96
C LEU A 59 8.53 -2.00 -3.08
N VAL A 60 9.29 -3.09 -3.25
CA VAL A 60 8.96 -4.20 -4.14
C VAL A 60 8.75 -5.45 -3.29
N ILE A 61 7.58 -6.07 -3.42
CA ILE A 61 7.26 -7.35 -2.77
C ILE A 61 7.29 -8.43 -3.85
N THR A 62 8.26 -9.34 -3.76
CA THR A 62 8.50 -10.44 -4.72
C THR A 62 7.84 -11.74 -4.27
N GLY A 63 7.43 -12.62 -5.18
CA GLY A 63 6.69 -13.83 -4.84
C GLY A 63 5.19 -13.62 -4.63
N TYR A 64 4.69 -12.46 -5.06
CA TYR A 64 3.30 -12.03 -4.86
C TYR A 64 2.75 -11.37 -6.13
N ALA A 65 1.45 -11.57 -6.33
CA ALA A 65 0.61 -10.82 -7.27
C ALA A 65 -0.53 -10.12 -6.52
N VAL A 66 -1.16 -9.14 -7.15
CA VAL A 66 -2.34 -8.46 -6.60
C VAL A 66 -3.63 -9.06 -7.18
N ASP A 67 -4.63 -9.24 -6.33
CA ASP A 67 -6.02 -9.45 -6.76
C ASP A 67 -6.65 -8.06 -6.98
N GLU A 68 -6.71 -7.58 -8.23
CA GLU A 68 -7.20 -6.22 -8.55
C GLU A 68 -8.64 -5.93 -8.11
N THR A 69 -9.46 -6.96 -7.90
CA THR A 69 -10.83 -6.82 -7.39
C THR A 69 -10.82 -6.44 -5.91
N THR A 70 -9.87 -6.96 -5.14
CA THR A 70 -9.82 -6.77 -3.67
C THR A 70 -8.68 -5.87 -3.21
N GLY A 71 -7.70 -5.60 -4.08
CA GLY A 71 -6.47 -4.89 -3.74
C GLY A 71 -5.47 -5.69 -2.90
N LEU A 72 -5.70 -6.99 -2.68
CA LEU A 72 -4.90 -7.79 -1.75
C LEU A 72 -3.77 -8.52 -2.45
N LEU A 73 -2.65 -8.62 -1.75
CA LEU A 73 -1.54 -9.43 -2.22
C LEU A 73 -1.83 -10.90 -1.95
N VAL A 74 -1.60 -11.70 -2.98
CA VAL A 74 -1.70 -13.15 -3.00
C VAL A 74 -0.31 -13.73 -3.21
N PRO A 75 0.18 -14.60 -2.32
CA PRO A 75 1.45 -15.27 -2.51
C PRO A 75 1.33 -16.24 -3.69
N THR A 76 2.25 -16.15 -4.64
CA THR A 76 2.27 -16.99 -5.86
C THR A 76 3.38 -18.02 -5.83
N LEU A 77 4.37 -17.82 -4.96
CA LEU A 77 5.62 -18.61 -4.89
C LEU A 77 6.50 -18.52 -6.15
N ASP A 78 6.12 -17.72 -7.14
CA ASP A 78 6.96 -17.41 -8.30
C ASP A 78 7.83 -16.18 -7.98
N PRO A 79 9.17 -16.32 -7.88
CA PRO A 79 10.05 -15.20 -7.56
C PRO A 79 10.09 -14.12 -8.66
N CYS A 80 9.60 -14.41 -9.87
CA CYS A 80 9.46 -13.44 -10.96
C CYS A 80 8.24 -12.53 -10.78
N ASP A 81 7.22 -12.99 -10.04
CA ASP A 81 6.07 -12.16 -9.71
C ASP A 81 6.46 -11.12 -8.67
N TYR A 82 5.96 -9.90 -8.85
CA TYR A 82 6.13 -8.85 -7.87
C TYR A 82 5.02 -7.80 -7.93
N VAL A 83 4.87 -7.09 -6.82
CA VAL A 83 4.02 -5.88 -6.73
C VAL A 83 4.86 -4.74 -6.19
N LYS A 84 4.80 -3.59 -6.87
CA LYS A 84 5.47 -2.36 -6.45
C LYS A 84 4.48 -1.42 -5.79
N GLY A 85 4.96 -0.70 -4.78
CA GLY A 85 4.10 0.21 -4.04
C GLY A 85 4.85 1.18 -3.16
N ILE A 86 4.07 2.02 -2.49
CA ILE A 86 4.58 3.05 -1.60
C ILE A 86 4.46 2.60 -0.14
N LEU A 87 5.37 3.08 0.71
CA LEU A 87 5.34 2.90 2.15
C LEU A 87 5.00 4.22 2.82
N VAL A 88 3.79 4.29 3.37
CA VAL A 88 3.24 5.50 4.00
C VAL A 88 3.03 5.28 5.49
N ALA A 89 3.39 6.27 6.31
CA ALA A 89 3.05 6.26 7.73
C ALA A 89 1.53 6.18 7.94
N SER A 90 1.11 5.38 8.91
CA SER A 90 -0.30 5.12 9.20
C SER A 90 -0.56 5.06 10.71
N ASN A 91 -1.79 5.36 11.09
CA ASN A 91 -2.33 5.23 12.44
C ASN A 91 -3.31 4.05 12.56
N ILE A 92 -3.18 3.03 11.70
CA ILE A 92 -4.12 1.90 11.61
C ILE A 92 -4.29 1.12 12.93
N SER A 93 -3.29 1.09 13.82
CA SER A 93 -3.46 0.47 15.14
C SER A 93 -4.24 1.34 16.14
N GLN A 94 -4.29 2.65 15.93
CA GLN A 94 -5.01 3.57 16.82
C GLN A 94 -6.50 3.63 16.44
N SER A 95 -6.84 3.63 15.15
CA SER A 95 -8.24 3.65 14.69
C SER A 95 -9.06 2.47 15.24
N ASN A 96 -8.44 1.28 15.34
CA ASN A 96 -9.11 0.09 15.89
C ASN A 96 -9.33 0.15 17.42
N LYS A 97 -8.58 0.97 18.16
CA LYS A 97 -8.78 1.15 19.61
C LYS A 97 -9.92 2.11 19.92
N ASP A 98 -10.09 3.14 19.09
CA ASP A 98 -11.10 4.18 19.29
C ASP A 98 -12.53 3.68 18.97
N GLU A 99 -12.68 2.71 18.04
CA GLU A 99 -13.97 2.10 17.73
C GLU A 99 -14.47 1.16 18.84
N GLN A 100 -13.56 0.46 19.53
CA GLN A 100 -13.92 -0.45 20.63
C GLN A 100 -14.44 0.26 21.89
N GLN A 101 -14.18 1.56 22.04
CA GLN A 101 -14.57 2.32 23.24
C GLN A 101 -15.90 3.07 23.11
N LYS A 102 -16.50 3.14 21.91
CA LYS A 102 -17.71 3.95 21.67
C LYS A 102 -19.04 3.19 21.67
N THR A 103 -19.04 1.86 21.59
CA THR A 103 -20.28 1.07 21.51
C THR A 103 -20.23 -0.08 22.50
N GLY A 104 -20.89 0.07 23.64
CA GLY A 104 -21.06 -0.99 24.66
C GLY A 104 -21.96 -2.17 24.22
N GLN A 105 -21.89 -2.58 22.96
CA GLN A 105 -22.60 -3.72 22.37
C GLN A 105 -21.62 -4.55 21.52
N PRO A 106 -21.72 -5.90 21.54
CA PRO A 106 -20.91 -6.77 20.70
C PRO A 106 -21.35 -6.61 19.24
N THR A 107 -20.74 -5.66 18.54
CA THR A 107 -20.85 -5.52 17.10
C THR A 107 -19.94 -6.55 16.44
N GLN A 108 -20.45 -7.22 15.41
CA GLN A 108 -19.68 -8.13 14.57
C GLN A 108 -18.37 -7.42 14.18
N GLN A 109 -17.24 -8.07 14.50
CA GLN A 109 -15.90 -7.52 14.33
C GLN A 109 -15.70 -6.97 12.92
N ASN A 110 -15.76 -5.65 12.75
CA ASN A 110 -15.24 -4.99 11.57
C ASN A 110 -13.72 -4.91 11.74
N ASN A 111 -13.07 -6.07 11.68
CA ASN A 111 -11.65 -6.21 11.98
C ASN A 111 -10.86 -5.75 10.74
N GLN A 112 -10.76 -4.44 10.54
CA GLN A 112 -10.09 -3.80 9.40
C GLN A 112 -8.62 -4.29 9.22
N LEU A 113 -8.04 -4.87 10.29
CA LEU A 113 -6.71 -5.47 10.34
C LEU A 113 -6.63 -6.98 10.04
N ALA A 114 -7.74 -7.74 9.99
CA ALA A 114 -7.71 -9.19 9.72
C ALA A 114 -7.10 -9.56 8.37
N ASP A 115 -6.96 -8.54 7.55
CA ASP A 115 -6.82 -8.56 6.13
C ASP A 115 -5.48 -7.87 5.75
N PHE A 116 -4.60 -7.76 6.76
CA PHE A 116 -3.22 -7.27 6.70
C PHE A 116 -2.26 -8.26 7.34
N LEU A 117 -1.13 -8.48 6.68
CA LEU A 117 0.04 -9.11 7.26
C LEU A 117 0.88 -8.03 7.97
N LYS A 118 1.01 -8.15 9.29
CA LYS A 118 1.89 -7.29 10.09
C LYS A 118 3.29 -7.91 10.19
N ILE A 119 4.30 -7.17 9.77
CA ILE A 119 5.71 -7.57 9.87
C ILE A 119 6.53 -6.49 10.59
N LYS A 120 7.53 -6.91 11.35
CA LYS A 120 8.57 -6.04 11.89
C LYS A 120 9.92 -6.53 11.39
N LEU A 121 10.64 -5.68 10.67
CA LEU A 121 11.93 -6.05 10.11
C LEU A 121 12.87 -4.85 9.93
N PRO A 122 14.20 -5.09 9.97
CA PRO A 122 15.20 -4.11 9.58
C PRO A 122 15.01 -3.56 8.16
N VAL A 123 15.26 -2.26 7.98
CA VAL A 123 15.14 -1.56 6.68
C VAL A 123 16.01 -2.17 5.59
N ASP A 124 17.19 -2.68 5.94
CA ASP A 124 18.15 -3.28 5.00
C ASP A 124 17.68 -4.63 4.43
N LYS A 125 16.71 -5.29 5.07
CA LYS A 125 16.05 -6.50 4.55
C LYS A 125 14.92 -6.20 3.56
N LEU A 126 14.51 -4.93 3.42
CA LEU A 126 13.47 -4.53 2.48
C LEU A 126 14.04 -4.35 1.08
N TYR A 127 13.35 -4.89 0.07
CA TYR A 127 13.71 -4.64 -1.32
C TYR A 127 13.15 -3.30 -1.78
N ILE A 128 13.90 -2.23 -1.49
CA ILE A 128 13.55 -0.86 -1.83
C ILE A 128 14.36 -0.39 -3.04
N ILE A 129 13.68 0.14 -4.05
CA ILE A 129 14.29 0.72 -5.25
C ILE A 129 14.30 2.25 -5.19
N ARG A 130 15.22 2.86 -5.96
CA ARG A 130 15.48 4.31 -5.95
C ARG A 130 15.69 4.86 -4.54
N LYS A 131 16.55 4.17 -3.77
CA LYS A 131 16.83 4.49 -2.37
C LYS A 131 17.31 5.94 -2.22
N SER A 132 16.69 6.69 -1.33
CA SER A 132 17.10 8.00 -0.81
C SER A 132 16.94 7.96 0.71
N ASN A 133 17.71 8.75 1.46
CA ASN A 133 17.69 8.87 2.93
C ASN A 133 16.55 8.13 3.66
N ILE A 134 16.78 6.87 4.04
CA ILE A 134 15.91 6.10 4.96
C ILE A 134 16.67 5.94 6.26
N SER A 135 16.05 6.32 7.38
CA SER A 135 16.61 6.09 8.70
C SER A 135 16.90 4.60 8.90
N LYS A 136 18.09 4.28 9.43
CA LYS A 136 18.41 2.91 9.83
C LYS A 136 17.52 2.50 11.01
N GLY A 137 17.19 1.21 11.09
CA GLY A 137 16.38 0.65 12.16
C GLY A 137 15.42 -0.39 11.65
N GLU A 138 14.44 -0.72 12.49
CA GLU A 138 13.33 -1.62 12.16
C GLU A 138 12.09 -0.81 11.79
N LEU A 139 11.31 -1.33 10.86
CA LEU A 139 10.00 -0.80 10.51
C LEU A 139 8.91 -1.82 10.84
N VAL A 140 7.79 -1.33 11.36
CA VAL A 140 6.54 -2.09 11.44
C VAL A 140 5.72 -1.78 10.19
N ILE A 141 5.47 -2.80 9.37
CA ILE A 141 4.78 -2.67 8.09
C ILE A 141 3.53 -3.55 8.09
N TYR A 142 2.41 -2.97 7.68
CA TYR A 142 1.17 -3.66 7.37
C TYR A 142 1.04 -3.81 5.86
N ILE A 143 0.89 -5.05 5.39
CA ILE A 143 0.77 -5.38 3.97
C ILE A 143 -0.65 -5.92 3.73
N PRO A 144 -1.47 -5.34 2.83
CA PRO A 144 -2.79 -5.88 2.53
C PRO A 144 -2.64 -7.28 1.92
N TYR A 145 -3.15 -8.29 2.62
CA TYR A 145 -2.82 -9.69 2.37
C TYR A 145 -4.08 -10.54 2.36
N LYS A 146 -4.16 -11.48 1.41
CA LYS A 146 -5.25 -12.44 1.34
C LYS A 146 -4.90 -13.69 2.16
N THR A 147 -5.62 -13.89 3.25
CA THR A 147 -5.35 -14.99 4.20
C THR A 147 -5.83 -16.36 3.70
N THR A 148 -6.82 -16.39 2.80
CA THR A 148 -7.40 -17.62 2.27
C THR A 148 -7.35 -17.64 0.75
N LEU A 149 -6.78 -18.72 0.23
CA LEU A 149 -6.83 -19.07 -1.20
C LEU A 149 -7.68 -20.31 -1.35
N ASP A 150 -8.50 -20.35 -2.39
CA ASP A 150 -9.21 -21.56 -2.78
C ASP A 150 -8.16 -22.62 -3.19
N PRO A 151 -8.05 -23.74 -2.46
CA PRO A 151 -7.03 -24.75 -2.73
C PRO A 151 -7.20 -25.42 -4.10
N ASN A 152 -8.38 -25.33 -4.72
CA ASN A 152 -8.65 -25.90 -6.04
C ASN A 152 -8.43 -24.90 -7.17
N ARG A 153 -8.12 -23.64 -6.85
CA ARG A 153 -7.93 -22.60 -7.86
C ARG A 153 -6.48 -22.60 -8.34
N VAL A 154 -6.30 -22.78 -9.64
CA VAL A 154 -5.03 -22.51 -10.31
C VAL A 154 -4.79 -21.00 -10.30
N ILE A 155 -3.63 -20.60 -9.79
CA ILE A 155 -3.18 -19.21 -9.79
C ILE A 155 -2.40 -18.98 -11.08
N GLU A 156 -2.96 -18.17 -11.96
CA GLU A 156 -2.27 -17.65 -13.12
C GLU A 156 -2.06 -16.15 -12.93
N THR A 157 -0.88 -15.68 -13.33
CA THR A 157 -0.50 -14.28 -13.17
C THR A 157 -0.16 -13.66 -14.52
N LYS A 158 -0.38 -12.36 -14.62
CA LYS A 158 0.07 -11.55 -15.76
C LYS A 158 0.71 -10.26 -15.30
N SER A 159 1.72 -9.83 -16.03
CA SER A 159 2.35 -8.53 -15.83
C SER A 159 1.43 -7.42 -16.38
N VAL A 160 1.22 -6.40 -15.58
CA VAL A 160 0.49 -5.18 -15.94
C VAL A 160 1.43 -3.99 -15.85
N ARG A 161 1.44 -3.18 -16.90
CA ARG A 161 2.13 -1.88 -16.92
C ARG A 161 1.11 -0.77 -16.70
N ILE A 162 1.55 0.29 -16.04
CA ILE A 162 0.81 1.55 -15.97
C ILE A 162 1.23 2.39 -17.17
N ASP A 163 0.27 2.66 -18.05
CA ASP A 163 0.42 3.48 -19.24
C ASP A 163 -0.65 4.57 -19.27
N ASP A 164 -0.59 5.44 -20.27
CA ASP A 164 -1.52 6.58 -20.41
C ASP A 164 -2.95 6.14 -20.81
N ASN A 165 -3.24 4.84 -20.88
CA ASN A 165 -4.59 4.36 -21.15
C ASN A 165 -5.51 4.61 -19.94
N ASP A 166 -6.74 5.02 -20.22
CA ASP A 166 -7.83 5.20 -19.25
C ASP A 166 -7.54 6.16 -18.07
N LYS A 167 -6.71 7.19 -18.31
CA LYS A 167 -6.34 8.20 -17.29
C LYS A 167 -5.71 7.60 -16.04
N THR A 168 -5.17 6.38 -16.13
CA THR A 168 -4.59 5.65 -14.99
C THR A 168 -3.46 6.43 -14.35
N VAL A 169 -2.54 6.96 -15.16
CA VAL A 169 -1.42 7.78 -14.71
C VAL A 169 -1.91 9.02 -13.96
N ASP A 170 -2.97 9.67 -14.44
CA ASP A 170 -3.55 10.85 -13.79
C ASP A 170 -4.18 10.50 -12.44
N LYS A 171 -4.88 9.36 -12.34
CA LYS A 171 -5.43 8.87 -11.06
C LYS A 171 -4.32 8.65 -10.04
N ILE A 172 -3.26 7.93 -10.42
CA ILE A 172 -2.12 7.67 -9.55
C ILE A 172 -1.40 8.96 -9.19
N TYR A 173 -1.20 9.85 -10.15
CA TYR A 173 -0.62 11.18 -9.91
C TYR A 173 -1.43 11.94 -8.85
N ASN A 174 -2.77 11.93 -8.94
CA ASN A 174 -3.63 12.60 -7.98
C ASN A 174 -3.54 11.95 -6.58
N VAL A 175 -3.46 10.63 -6.50
CA VAL A 175 -3.22 9.89 -5.25
C VAL A 175 -1.91 10.34 -4.62
N LEU A 176 -0.80 10.26 -5.35
CA LEU A 176 0.52 10.62 -4.84
C LEU A 176 0.61 12.11 -4.47
N SER A 177 0.05 13.00 -5.31
CA SER A 177 0.05 14.44 -5.08
C SER A 177 -0.65 14.81 -3.77
N LYS A 178 -1.76 14.14 -3.45
CA LYS A 178 -2.48 14.35 -2.19
C LYS A 178 -1.77 13.77 -0.98
N ILE A 179 -1.22 12.55 -1.09
CA ILE A 179 -0.44 11.93 0.00
C ILE A 179 0.77 12.80 0.37
N TYR A 180 1.54 13.21 -0.63
CA TYR A 180 2.81 13.90 -0.42
C TYR A 180 2.71 15.43 -0.45
N GLN A 181 1.54 15.99 -0.77
CA GLN A 181 1.30 17.42 -0.93
C GLN A 181 2.28 18.06 -1.94
N LYS A 182 2.48 17.40 -3.08
CA LYS A 182 3.44 17.77 -4.13
C LYS A 182 2.78 17.77 -5.50
N SER A 183 2.87 18.89 -6.22
CA SER A 183 2.33 19.05 -7.58
C SER A 183 3.36 18.89 -8.69
N ASN A 184 4.62 18.64 -8.37
CA ASN A 184 5.71 18.52 -9.34
C ASN A 184 6.08 17.05 -9.64
N ILE A 185 5.23 16.08 -9.27
CA ILE A 185 5.49 14.65 -9.49
C ILE A 185 5.59 14.36 -10.98
N LYS A 186 6.67 13.70 -11.41
CA LYS A 186 6.83 13.30 -12.80
C LYS A 186 5.90 12.13 -13.15
N LYS A 187 5.05 12.31 -14.17
CA LYS A 187 4.16 11.24 -14.65
C LYS A 187 4.94 10.12 -15.33
N GLU A 188 6.06 10.44 -15.96
CA GLU A 188 7.00 9.47 -16.54
C GLU A 188 7.53 8.51 -15.47
N ASP A 189 7.84 9.02 -14.28
CA ASP A 189 8.26 8.19 -13.15
C ASP A 189 7.17 7.21 -12.70
N ILE A 190 5.89 7.60 -12.77
CA ILE A 190 4.78 6.70 -12.46
C ILE A 190 4.75 5.53 -13.47
N LYS A 191 4.86 5.84 -14.77
CA LYS A 191 4.84 4.86 -15.86
C LYS A 191 6.03 3.89 -15.81
N ASP A 192 7.23 4.42 -15.58
CA ASP A 192 8.46 3.63 -15.61
C ASP A 192 8.64 2.79 -14.34
N LEU A 193 8.21 3.32 -13.20
CA LEU A 193 8.48 2.70 -11.90
C LEU A 193 7.45 1.64 -11.56
N PHE A 194 6.16 1.91 -11.80
CA PHE A 194 5.08 1.05 -11.35
C PHE A 194 4.59 0.13 -12.47
N ASN A 195 4.95 -1.13 -12.31
CA ASN A 195 4.36 -2.29 -12.94
C ASN A 195 4.22 -3.37 -11.86
N TYR A 196 3.35 -4.33 -12.09
CA TYR A 196 3.01 -5.34 -11.09
C TYR A 196 2.43 -6.57 -11.78
N PHE A 197 2.40 -7.68 -11.04
CA PHE A 197 1.68 -8.88 -11.44
C PHE A 197 0.29 -8.91 -10.81
N THR A 198 -0.72 -9.28 -11.60
CA THR A 198 -2.11 -9.45 -11.16
C THR A 198 -2.58 -10.86 -11.43
N LEU A 199 -3.60 -11.32 -10.70
CA LEU A 199 -4.26 -12.60 -10.97
C LEU A 199 -5.05 -12.53 -12.28
N GLU A 200 -4.94 -13.55 -13.12
CA GLU A 200 -5.89 -13.76 -14.21
C GLU A 200 -7.18 -14.37 -13.66
N LEU A 201 -8.29 -13.67 -13.87
CA LEU A 201 -9.63 -14.21 -13.65
C LEU A 201 -10.04 -14.93 -14.93
N LYS A 202 -10.08 -16.26 -14.89
CA LYS A 202 -10.69 -17.11 -15.91
C LYS A 202 -12.11 -17.49 -15.47
#